data_AF-A0A850JSH5-F1
#
_entry.id   AF-A0A850JSH5-F1
#
_cell.length_a   1.000
_cell.length_b   1.000
_cell.length_c   1.000
_cell.angle_alpha   90.00
_cell.angle_beta   90.00
_cell.angle_gamma   90.00
#
_symmetry.space_group_name_H-M   'P 1'
#
loop_
_entity.id
_entity.type
_entity.pdbx_description
1 polymer ?
#
loop_
_entity_poly.entity_id
_entity_poly.type
_entity_poly.pdbx_seq_one_letter_code
_entity_poly.pdbx_strand_id
1 'polypeptide(L)'
;MSTLSKIFTATTAAIALGGAAAALASPASAASRNGVCESGEFCYYYNSNNAGSVSDFTGSVANYGTEQPSCYDFKGPGNGKGLCIKNEAASVWNRSSKTVRVYYNSNYGGTYQDFKAGAKGNLNSSLKNQNASHQFSPSTRTNMSYALYKASGGGITCGFDGYTTTPGRHEGIDIARGVGSDVHALVSGQITYIARGHTGSSGLSTIAVYNSAANKTVIYLHSAPRSSLSVGQSISRGQTIADESWHGVSSSSAAHTHVEMRPGRQTHASKSVNDPVLNNPNPTSFWHSQGYNVR
;
A
#
# COMPACT_ATOMS: atom_id res chain seq x y z
N MET A 1 -18.80 47.46 61.61
CA MET A 1 -19.44 47.05 60.36
C MET A 1 -18.36 46.62 59.38
N SER A 2 -18.35 45.33 58.99
CA SER A 2 -17.63 44.71 57.86
C SER A 2 -16.09 44.85 57.80
N THR A 3 -15.26 43.85 57.53
CA THR A 3 -15.39 42.39 57.30
C THR A 3 -13.96 41.81 57.31
N LEU A 4 -13.83 40.56 57.74
CA LEU A 4 -12.60 39.75 57.71
C LEU A 4 -12.14 39.42 56.28
N SER A 5 -10.83 39.16 56.11
CA SER A 5 -10.25 37.86 55.69
C SER A 5 -8.84 38.05 55.10
N LYS A 6 -7.79 37.59 55.80
CA LYS A 6 -7.12 36.28 55.69
C LYS A 6 -6.26 36.09 54.42
N ILE A 7 -4.96 36.15 54.71
CA ILE A 7 -3.76 35.66 54.03
C ILE A 7 -3.97 34.34 53.27
N PHE A 8 -3.39 34.22 52.07
CA PHE A 8 -2.67 33.02 51.62
C PHE A 8 -1.61 33.37 50.58
N THR A 9 -0.36 33.05 50.91
CA THR A 9 0.81 33.04 50.03
C THR A 9 0.87 31.69 49.31
N ALA A 10 1.11 31.66 48.00
CA ALA A 10 1.68 30.49 47.32
C ALA A 10 2.34 30.88 45.99
N THR A 11 3.66 30.71 45.97
CA THR A 11 4.62 30.86 44.88
C THR A 11 4.28 29.98 43.67
N THR A 12 4.19 30.58 42.49
CA THR A 12 4.06 29.89 41.20
C THR A 12 5.45 29.51 40.69
N ALA A 13 5.84 28.24 40.81
CA ALA A 13 7.02 27.70 40.13
C ALA A 13 6.57 26.97 38.87
N ALA A 14 7.02 27.48 37.72
CA ALA A 14 6.74 26.94 36.39
C ALA A 14 7.41 25.57 36.18
N ILE A 15 6.62 24.55 35.83
CA ILE A 15 7.13 23.32 35.24
C ILE A 15 6.92 23.42 33.73
N ALA A 16 8.03 23.54 33.02
CA ALA A 16 8.10 23.49 31.57
C ALA A 16 7.69 22.09 31.08
N LEU A 17 6.49 21.99 30.50
CA LEU A 17 6.09 20.83 29.71
C LEU A 17 6.87 20.87 28.40
N GLY A 18 7.95 20.08 28.33
CA GLY A 18 8.69 19.81 27.10
C GLY A 18 7.75 19.27 26.03
N GLY A 19 7.64 20.02 24.94
CA GLY A 19 6.71 19.77 23.85
C GLY A 19 6.98 18.43 23.16
N ALA A 20 6.06 17.48 23.34
CA ALA A 20 5.81 16.48 22.32
C ALA A 20 5.15 17.21 21.14
N ALA A 21 5.95 17.54 20.12
CA ALA A 21 5.42 17.89 18.82
C ALA A 21 4.73 16.65 18.24
N ALA A 22 3.46 16.47 18.60
CA ALA A 22 2.57 15.61 17.86
C ALA A 22 2.64 16.09 16.41
N ALA A 23 3.14 15.23 15.53
CA ALA A 23 3.01 15.40 14.09
C ALA A 23 1.51 15.35 13.78
N LEU A 24 0.85 16.51 13.89
CA LEU A 24 -0.48 16.70 13.35
C LEU A 24 -0.31 16.50 11.84
N ALA A 25 -0.75 15.35 11.34
CA ALA A 25 -0.96 15.18 9.91
C ALA A 25 -1.81 16.37 9.46
N SER A 26 -1.25 17.23 8.62
CA SER A 26 -1.98 18.37 8.08
C SER A 26 -3.29 17.85 7.47
N PRO A 27 -4.46 18.47 7.75
CA PRO A 27 -5.64 18.13 6.99
C PRO A 27 -5.29 18.34 5.52
N ALA A 28 -5.38 17.28 4.74
CA ALA A 28 -5.26 17.35 3.29
C ALA A 28 -6.23 18.43 2.82
N SER A 29 -5.75 19.34 1.97
CA SER A 29 -6.46 20.53 1.51
C SER A 29 -7.94 20.22 1.26
N ALA A 30 -8.80 20.73 2.15
CA ALA A 30 -10.20 20.86 1.86
C ALA A 30 -10.30 21.87 0.71
N ALA A 31 -10.29 21.36 -0.53
CA ALA A 31 -11.28 21.86 -1.48
C ALA A 31 -12.61 21.98 -0.74
N SER A 32 -13.49 22.89 -1.15
CA SER A 32 -14.75 23.11 -0.47
C SER A 32 -15.56 21.84 -0.19
N ARG A 33 -15.26 20.69 -0.83
CA ARG A 33 -15.92 19.38 -0.60
C ARG A 33 -17.41 19.60 -0.56
N ASN A 34 -17.88 20.40 -1.51
CA ASN A 34 -19.20 21.00 -1.52
C ASN A 34 -20.19 20.16 -2.34
N GLY A 35 -19.71 19.08 -2.97
CA GLY A 35 -20.55 18.21 -3.78
C GLY A 35 -20.90 18.80 -5.15
N VAL A 36 -20.13 19.78 -5.60
CA VAL A 36 -20.19 20.35 -6.95
C VAL A 36 -18.87 20.05 -7.62
N CYS A 37 -18.89 19.64 -8.89
CA CYS A 37 -17.65 19.38 -9.62
C CYS A 37 -17.17 20.64 -10.35
N GLU A 38 -16.22 21.34 -9.76
CA GLU A 38 -15.76 22.66 -10.17
C GLU A 38 -14.44 22.61 -10.95
N SER A 39 -14.03 23.74 -11.52
CA SER A 39 -12.74 23.84 -12.21
C SER A 39 -11.60 23.63 -11.21
N GLY A 40 -10.63 22.78 -11.57
CA GLY A 40 -9.50 22.44 -10.70
C GLY A 40 -9.67 21.12 -9.94
N GLU A 41 -10.84 20.48 -10.00
CA GLU A 41 -11.17 19.33 -9.16
C GLU A 41 -11.17 17.99 -9.91
N PHE A 42 -11.03 16.91 -9.14
CA PHE A 42 -11.35 15.56 -9.56
C PHE A 42 -12.55 15.06 -8.78
N CYS A 43 -13.58 14.62 -9.50
CA CYS A 43 -14.88 14.36 -8.91
C CYS A 43 -15.31 12.92 -9.15
N TYR A 44 -15.79 12.27 -8.09
CA TYR A 44 -16.45 10.99 -8.12
C TYR A 44 -17.96 11.15 -8.16
N TYR A 45 -18.61 10.23 -8.87
CA TYR A 45 -20.06 10.13 -8.98
C TYR A 45 -20.50 8.73 -8.55
N TYR A 46 -21.56 8.68 -7.74
CA TYR A 46 -22.10 7.44 -7.21
C TYR A 46 -22.59 6.49 -8.32
N ASN A 47 -23.24 7.03 -9.37
CA ASN A 47 -23.73 6.23 -10.48
C ASN A 47 -22.86 6.37 -11.74
N SER A 48 -23.03 5.42 -12.67
CA SER A 48 -22.45 5.51 -14.01
C SER A 48 -22.97 6.73 -14.77
N ASN A 49 -22.23 7.13 -15.80
CA ASN A 49 -22.53 8.25 -16.70
C ASN A 49 -22.62 9.59 -15.96
N ASN A 50 -21.81 9.74 -14.91
CA ASN A 50 -21.71 10.95 -14.08
C ASN A 50 -23.04 11.37 -13.45
N ALA A 51 -23.82 10.40 -12.99
CA ALA A 51 -25.09 10.59 -12.31
C ALA A 51 -24.98 10.34 -10.80
N GLY A 52 -26.00 10.73 -10.05
CA GLY A 52 -26.04 10.59 -8.59
C GLY A 52 -25.21 11.67 -7.87
N SER A 53 -25.01 11.44 -6.56
CA SER A 53 -24.28 12.35 -5.69
C SER A 53 -22.79 12.40 -6.03
N VAL A 54 -22.17 13.53 -5.71
CA VAL A 54 -20.81 13.89 -6.11
C VAL A 54 -19.92 14.03 -4.88
N SER A 55 -18.67 13.60 -5.03
CA SER A 55 -17.58 14.01 -4.15
C SER A 55 -16.44 14.60 -4.96
N ASP A 56 -15.98 15.78 -4.56
CA ASP A 56 -14.93 16.56 -5.19
C ASP A 56 -13.63 16.59 -4.37
N PHE A 57 -12.50 16.76 -5.08
CA PHE A 57 -11.14 16.72 -4.53
C PHE A 57 -10.19 17.62 -5.34
N THR A 58 -9.28 18.33 -4.68
CA THR A 58 -8.20 19.11 -5.33
C THR A 58 -6.80 18.50 -5.15
N GLY A 59 -6.68 17.42 -4.39
CA GLY A 59 -5.42 16.77 -4.06
C GLY A 59 -5.55 15.26 -3.97
N SER A 60 -4.41 14.57 -3.92
CA SER A 60 -4.36 13.10 -3.83
C SER A 60 -4.88 12.61 -2.48
N VAL A 61 -5.65 11.53 -2.49
CA VAL A 61 -6.15 10.88 -1.27
C VAL A 61 -5.72 9.43 -1.25
N ALA A 62 -4.87 9.09 -0.27
CA ALA A 62 -4.31 7.75 -0.11
C ALA A 62 -5.32 6.75 0.49
N ASN A 63 -6.31 7.20 1.23
CA ASN A 63 -7.31 6.30 1.80
C ASN A 63 -8.65 7.04 1.95
N TYR A 64 -9.70 6.51 1.33
CA TYR A 64 -11.05 7.08 1.44
C TYR A 64 -11.70 6.85 2.80
N GLY A 65 -11.16 5.95 3.64
CA GLY A 65 -11.87 5.49 4.83
C GLY A 65 -13.05 4.59 4.47
N THR A 66 -13.57 3.87 5.46
CA THR A 66 -14.68 2.92 5.28
C THR A 66 -15.98 3.43 5.90
N GLU A 67 -15.90 4.25 6.94
CA GLU A 67 -17.05 4.62 7.76
C GLU A 67 -17.00 6.08 8.24
N GLN A 68 -18.18 6.66 8.41
CA GLN A 68 -18.39 7.98 8.99
C GLN A 68 -17.98 8.00 10.47
N PRO A 69 -17.50 9.14 11.01
CA PRO A 69 -17.37 10.45 10.34
C PRO A 69 -16.05 10.62 9.58
N SER A 70 -15.23 9.56 9.50
CA SER A 70 -13.85 9.65 9.01
C SER A 70 -13.69 9.42 7.50
N CYS A 71 -14.68 8.80 6.86
CA CYS A 71 -14.62 8.52 5.43
C CYS A 71 -14.88 9.77 4.58
N TYR A 72 -14.33 9.75 3.38
CA TYR A 72 -14.73 10.67 2.33
C TYR A 72 -16.04 10.19 1.74
N ASP A 73 -17.05 11.04 1.75
CA ASP A 73 -18.42 10.76 1.36
C ASP A 73 -18.89 11.57 0.17
N PHE A 74 -19.98 11.13 -0.46
CA PHE A 74 -20.66 11.92 -1.48
C PHE A 74 -21.46 13.05 -0.84
N LYS A 75 -21.13 14.29 -1.18
CA LYS A 75 -21.69 15.52 -0.58
C LYS A 75 -22.85 16.11 -1.38
N GLY A 76 -22.82 15.92 -2.69
CA GLY A 76 -23.81 16.51 -3.62
C GLY A 76 -25.22 15.97 -3.40
N PRO A 77 -26.25 16.62 -3.98
CA PRO A 77 -27.61 16.08 -3.96
C PRO A 77 -27.71 14.78 -4.78
N GLY A 78 -28.75 13.98 -4.51
CA GLY A 78 -29.09 12.79 -5.30
C GLY A 78 -28.67 11.47 -4.68
N ASN A 79 -28.87 10.38 -5.44
CA ASN A 79 -28.62 9.02 -5.00
C ASN A 79 -27.15 8.83 -4.57
N GLY A 80 -26.93 8.21 -3.41
CA GLY A 80 -25.60 8.00 -2.83
C GLY A 80 -25.13 9.08 -1.85
N LYS A 81 -25.88 10.17 -1.63
CA LYS A 81 -25.50 11.24 -0.69
C LYS A 81 -25.25 10.68 0.72
N GLY A 82 -24.12 11.06 1.32
CA GLY A 82 -23.70 10.67 2.67
C GLY A 82 -23.01 9.31 2.76
N LEU A 83 -23.08 8.48 1.69
CA LEU A 83 -22.33 7.22 1.63
C LEU A 83 -20.84 7.49 1.46
N CYS A 84 -20.03 6.65 2.09
CA CYS A 84 -18.58 6.66 1.88
C CYS A 84 -18.28 6.29 0.42
N ILE A 85 -17.26 6.91 -0.17
CA ILE A 85 -16.89 6.73 -1.58
C ILE A 85 -16.24 5.37 -1.82
N LYS A 86 -15.55 4.83 -0.81
CA LYS A 86 -14.82 3.57 -0.92
C LYS A 86 -15.75 2.47 -1.39
N ASN A 87 -15.40 1.87 -2.54
CA ASN A 87 -16.15 0.81 -3.20
C ASN A 87 -17.58 1.21 -3.64
N GLU A 88 -17.88 2.50 -3.75
CA GLU A 88 -19.22 2.96 -4.14
C GLU A 88 -19.23 3.84 -5.39
N ALA A 89 -18.09 4.42 -5.79
CA ALA A 89 -18.06 5.26 -6.98
C ALA A 89 -18.08 4.45 -8.28
N ALA A 90 -18.85 4.93 -9.25
CA ALA A 90 -19.03 4.29 -10.56
C ALA A 90 -18.53 5.10 -11.75
N SER A 91 -18.39 6.42 -11.62
CA SER A 91 -17.84 7.28 -12.68
C SER A 91 -17.13 8.51 -12.13
N VAL A 92 -16.35 9.17 -12.98
CA VAL A 92 -15.53 10.33 -12.59
C VAL A 92 -15.56 11.45 -13.61
N TRP A 93 -15.23 12.66 -13.16
CA TRP A 93 -14.90 13.79 -14.02
C TRP A 93 -13.63 14.48 -13.50
N ASN A 94 -12.60 14.50 -14.33
CA ASN A 94 -11.38 15.24 -14.05
C ASN A 94 -11.47 16.65 -14.64
N ARG A 95 -11.88 17.61 -13.82
CA ARG A 95 -11.87 19.05 -14.15
C ARG A 95 -10.59 19.76 -13.72
N SER A 96 -9.57 19.01 -13.28
CA SER A 96 -8.24 19.52 -12.99
C SER A 96 -7.38 19.61 -14.26
N SER A 97 -6.21 20.26 -14.14
CA SER A 97 -5.19 20.34 -15.20
C SER A 97 -4.22 19.15 -15.20
N LYS A 98 -4.38 18.17 -14.30
CA LYS A 98 -3.44 17.06 -14.08
C LYS A 98 -4.07 15.73 -14.50
N THR A 99 -3.26 14.76 -14.89
CA THR A 99 -3.73 13.36 -14.92
C THR A 99 -4.02 12.91 -13.50
N VAL A 100 -5.17 12.26 -13.29
CA VAL A 100 -5.54 11.65 -12.02
C VAL A 100 -5.69 10.14 -12.22
N ARG A 101 -5.05 9.38 -11.34
CA ARG A 101 -5.11 7.92 -11.32
C ARG A 101 -6.02 7.45 -10.21
N VAL A 102 -7.01 6.63 -10.53
CA VAL A 102 -7.88 5.97 -9.55
C VAL A 102 -7.37 4.55 -9.31
N TYR A 103 -7.26 4.15 -8.05
CA TYR A 103 -6.74 2.84 -7.64
C TYR A 103 -7.80 2.00 -6.94
N TYR A 104 -7.70 0.69 -7.12
CA TYR A 104 -8.55 -0.31 -6.48
C TYR A 104 -8.38 -0.28 -4.96
N ASN A 105 -7.13 -0.31 -4.48
CA ASN A 105 -6.82 -0.38 -3.05
C ASN A 105 -6.46 0.99 -2.46
N SER A 106 -6.55 1.09 -1.14
CA SER A 106 -5.95 2.19 -0.39
C SER A 106 -4.43 2.22 -0.61
N ASN A 107 -3.80 3.33 -0.25
CA ASN A 107 -2.38 3.62 -0.37
C ASN A 107 -1.85 3.62 -1.81
N TYR A 108 -2.71 3.88 -2.79
CA TYR A 108 -2.39 3.88 -4.22
C TYR A 108 -2.00 2.48 -4.76
N GLY A 109 -2.55 1.40 -4.18
CA GLY A 109 -2.21 0.02 -4.53
C GLY A 109 -3.17 -0.63 -5.54
N GLY A 110 -2.71 -1.71 -6.17
CA GLY A 110 -3.51 -2.57 -7.06
C GLY A 110 -3.74 -2.00 -8.46
N THR A 111 -4.76 -2.56 -9.14
CA THR A 111 -5.20 -2.11 -10.47
C THR A 111 -5.62 -0.66 -10.44
N TYR A 112 -5.40 0.05 -11.56
CA TYR A 112 -5.71 1.46 -11.67
C TYR A 112 -6.23 1.85 -13.06
N GLN A 113 -6.84 3.04 -13.13
CA GLN A 113 -7.25 3.69 -14.37
C GLN A 113 -6.85 5.17 -14.33
N ASP A 114 -6.25 5.64 -15.42
CA ASP A 114 -5.84 7.03 -15.58
C ASP A 114 -6.90 7.85 -16.31
N PHE A 115 -7.15 9.05 -15.79
CA PHE A 115 -8.03 10.05 -16.37
C PHE A 115 -7.21 11.30 -16.66
N LYS A 116 -7.00 11.59 -17.96
CA LYS A 116 -6.33 12.82 -18.41
C LYS A 116 -7.12 14.07 -17.98
N ALA A 117 -6.48 15.23 -17.99
CA ALA A 117 -7.16 16.50 -17.77
C ALA A 117 -8.39 16.63 -18.69
N GLY A 118 -9.53 17.06 -18.12
CA GLY A 118 -10.81 17.17 -18.82
C GLY A 118 -11.58 15.85 -19.01
N ALA A 119 -10.97 14.69 -18.75
CA ALA A 119 -11.61 13.40 -19.01
C ALA A 119 -12.85 13.20 -18.13
N LYS A 120 -13.93 12.71 -18.75
CA LYS A 120 -15.21 12.43 -18.11
C LYS A 120 -15.69 11.05 -18.57
N GLY A 121 -16.04 10.17 -17.63
CA GLY A 121 -16.51 8.84 -18.00
C GLY A 121 -16.59 7.84 -16.85
N ASN A 122 -16.99 6.63 -17.20
CA ASN A 122 -17.14 5.52 -16.26
C ASN A 122 -15.80 4.95 -15.79
N LEU A 123 -15.77 4.47 -14.56
CA LEU A 123 -14.73 3.55 -14.12
C LEU A 123 -14.89 2.22 -14.88
N ASN A 124 -13.77 1.60 -15.22
CA ASN A 124 -13.77 0.29 -15.89
C ASN A 124 -14.32 -0.82 -14.95
N SER A 125 -14.52 -2.01 -15.51
CA SER A 125 -15.11 -3.15 -14.78
C SER A 125 -14.32 -3.55 -13.53
N SER A 126 -13.03 -3.28 -13.47
CA SER A 126 -12.20 -3.59 -12.30
C SER A 126 -12.31 -2.54 -11.19
N LEU A 127 -12.76 -1.32 -11.47
CA LEU A 127 -12.73 -0.20 -10.51
C LEU A 127 -14.10 0.38 -10.16
N LYS A 128 -15.11 0.13 -11.00
CA LYS A 128 -16.48 0.50 -10.68
C LYS A 128 -16.88 -0.20 -9.38
N ASN A 129 -17.27 0.59 -8.38
CA ASN A 129 -17.62 0.12 -7.04
C ASN A 129 -16.48 -0.65 -6.35
N GLN A 130 -15.24 -0.43 -6.77
CA GLN A 130 -14.04 -1.08 -6.22
C GLN A 130 -12.86 -0.12 -6.29
N ASN A 131 -12.94 0.97 -5.54
CA ASN A 131 -11.94 2.03 -5.53
C ASN A 131 -11.75 2.58 -4.13
N ALA A 132 -10.50 2.88 -3.77
CA ALA A 132 -10.15 3.23 -2.39
C ALA A 132 -9.06 4.32 -2.26
N SER A 133 -8.45 4.75 -3.36
CA SER A 133 -7.52 5.89 -3.39
C SER A 133 -7.36 6.51 -4.79
N HIS A 134 -6.88 7.75 -4.84
CA HIS A 134 -6.52 8.42 -6.10
C HIS A 134 -5.32 9.35 -5.98
N GLN A 135 -4.55 9.45 -7.06
CA GLN A 135 -3.33 10.25 -7.11
C GLN A 135 -3.35 11.23 -8.28
N PHE A 136 -3.17 12.53 -7.97
CA PHE A 136 -2.87 13.56 -8.96
C PHE A 136 -1.41 13.45 -9.40
N SER A 137 -1.17 13.61 -10.70
CA SER A 137 0.18 13.54 -11.30
C SER A 137 0.94 12.26 -10.90
N PRO A 138 0.40 11.07 -11.22
CA PRO A 138 1.03 9.81 -10.86
C PRO A 138 2.43 9.69 -11.49
N SER A 139 3.39 9.16 -10.74
CA SER A 139 4.71 8.83 -11.30
C SER A 139 4.66 7.60 -12.20
N THR A 140 5.55 7.55 -13.18
CA THR A 140 5.83 6.33 -13.94
C THR A 140 6.59 5.35 -13.03
N ARG A 141 6.08 4.13 -12.92
CA ARG A 141 6.65 3.05 -12.09
C ARG A 141 6.56 1.73 -12.83
N THR A 142 7.48 0.81 -12.57
CA THR A 142 7.48 -0.55 -13.13
C THR A 142 6.54 -1.44 -12.33
N ASN A 143 5.77 -2.32 -12.96
CA ASN A 143 4.98 -3.31 -12.22
C ASN A 143 5.91 -4.22 -11.40
N MET A 144 5.60 -4.44 -10.13
CA MET A 144 6.43 -5.24 -9.23
C MET A 144 6.50 -6.70 -9.70
N SER A 145 5.40 -7.24 -10.24
CA SER A 145 5.35 -8.57 -10.85
C SER A 145 6.35 -8.71 -12.00
N TYR A 146 6.43 -7.71 -12.88
CA TYR A 146 7.43 -7.67 -13.94
C TYR A 146 8.84 -7.47 -13.38
N ALA A 147 9.03 -6.61 -12.38
CA ALA A 147 10.35 -6.33 -11.83
C ALA A 147 10.99 -7.55 -11.14
N LEU A 148 10.17 -8.38 -10.47
CA LEU A 148 10.63 -9.59 -9.80
C LEU A 148 11.15 -10.62 -10.80
N TYR A 149 10.44 -10.83 -11.91
CA TYR A 149 10.78 -11.87 -12.89
C TYR A 149 11.51 -11.39 -14.14
N LYS A 150 11.52 -10.07 -14.39
CA LYS A 150 11.94 -9.42 -15.64
C LYS A 150 11.36 -10.08 -16.91
N ALA A 151 10.13 -10.58 -16.79
CA ALA A 151 9.44 -11.28 -17.85
C ALA A 151 7.93 -11.11 -17.73
N SER A 152 7.22 -11.23 -18.86
CA SER A 152 5.76 -11.22 -18.90
C SER A 152 5.17 -12.51 -18.31
N GLY A 153 3.86 -12.45 -18.01
CA GLY A 153 3.08 -13.59 -17.51
C GLY A 153 3.08 -13.74 -15.98
N GLY A 154 3.88 -12.96 -15.26
CA GLY A 154 3.82 -12.90 -13.80
C GLY A 154 2.68 -12.02 -13.30
N GLY A 155 2.12 -12.35 -12.15
CA GLY A 155 1.06 -11.59 -11.49
C GLY A 155 1.06 -11.75 -9.98
N ILE A 156 0.51 -10.76 -9.28
CA ILE A 156 0.26 -10.86 -7.84
C ILE A 156 -0.92 -11.81 -7.62
N THR A 157 -0.68 -12.91 -6.89
CA THR A 157 -1.70 -13.91 -6.55
C THR A 157 -2.34 -13.65 -5.19
N CYS A 158 -1.59 -13.05 -4.25
CA CYS A 158 -2.10 -12.58 -2.97
C CYS A 158 -1.43 -11.26 -2.58
N GLY A 159 -2.22 -10.23 -2.30
CA GLY A 159 -1.70 -8.95 -1.83
C GLY A 159 -1.37 -8.96 -0.33
N PHE A 160 -0.71 -7.89 0.13
CA PHE A 160 -0.54 -7.63 1.56
C PHE A 160 -1.89 -7.58 2.27
N ASP A 161 -1.97 -8.26 3.41
CA ASP A 161 -3.19 -8.47 4.18
C ASP A 161 -4.34 -9.09 3.35
N GLY A 162 -3.99 -9.89 2.35
CA GLY A 162 -4.92 -10.39 1.33
C GLY A 162 -5.52 -11.77 1.59
N TYR A 163 -5.27 -12.40 2.75
CA TYR A 163 -5.83 -13.71 3.05
C TYR A 163 -7.34 -13.65 3.20
N THR A 164 -8.03 -14.53 2.47
CA THR A 164 -9.49 -14.69 2.51
C THR A 164 -9.92 -16.09 2.92
N THR A 165 -9.10 -17.10 2.64
CA THR A 165 -9.36 -18.52 2.96
C THR A 165 -8.31 -19.14 3.88
N THR A 166 -7.17 -18.47 4.06
CA THR A 166 -6.10 -18.90 4.97
C THR A 166 -6.25 -18.19 6.31
N PRO A 167 -6.36 -18.90 7.45
CA PRO A 167 -6.38 -18.25 8.76
C PRO A 167 -5.10 -17.45 8.99
N GLY A 168 -5.25 -16.19 9.41
CA GLY A 168 -4.16 -15.28 9.75
C GLY A 168 -4.12 -14.02 8.89
N ARG A 169 -2.98 -13.31 8.88
CA ARG A 169 -2.78 -12.04 8.16
C ARG A 169 -1.60 -12.17 7.23
N HIS A 170 -1.76 -11.81 5.95
CA HIS A 170 -0.68 -11.96 4.98
C HIS A 170 0.33 -10.81 5.08
N GLU A 171 1.54 -11.07 5.56
CA GLU A 171 2.54 -10.04 5.87
C GLU A 171 3.33 -9.53 4.65
N GLY A 172 3.20 -10.20 3.51
CA GLY A 172 3.91 -9.89 2.28
C GLY A 172 3.00 -9.87 1.06
N ILE A 173 3.58 -10.07 -0.11
CA ILE A 173 2.90 -10.11 -1.39
C ILE A 173 3.38 -11.36 -2.11
N ASP A 174 2.43 -12.19 -2.54
CA ASP A 174 2.72 -13.39 -3.31
C ASP A 174 2.64 -13.06 -4.79
N ILE A 175 3.71 -13.36 -5.50
CA ILE A 175 3.82 -13.15 -6.93
C ILE A 175 4.17 -14.49 -7.56
N ALA A 176 3.41 -14.90 -8.58
CA ALA A 176 3.65 -16.13 -9.30
C ALA A 176 3.84 -15.85 -10.78
N ARG A 177 4.68 -16.65 -11.44
CA ARG A 177 4.84 -16.66 -12.91
C ARG A 177 4.92 -18.09 -13.43
N GLY A 178 5.89 -18.85 -12.94
CA GLY A 178 6.15 -20.23 -13.32
C GLY A 178 7.46 -20.73 -12.71
N VAL A 179 7.41 -21.93 -12.15
CA VAL A 179 8.57 -22.64 -11.59
C VAL A 179 9.79 -22.53 -12.50
N GLY A 180 10.95 -22.20 -11.91
CA GLY A 180 12.21 -22.01 -12.62
C GLY A 180 12.41 -20.60 -13.20
N SER A 181 11.45 -19.68 -13.05
CA SER A 181 11.64 -18.28 -13.44
C SER A 181 12.70 -17.60 -12.58
N ASP A 182 13.60 -16.84 -13.18
CA ASP A 182 14.57 -16.03 -12.44
C ASP A 182 13.88 -15.04 -11.50
N VAL A 183 14.21 -15.11 -10.21
CA VAL A 183 13.80 -14.13 -9.19
C VAL A 183 14.91 -13.11 -9.02
N HIS A 184 14.58 -11.84 -9.24
CA HIS A 184 15.51 -10.72 -9.18
C HIS A 184 15.29 -9.89 -7.91
N ALA A 185 16.38 -9.41 -7.32
CA ALA A 185 16.31 -8.53 -6.16
C ALA A 185 15.55 -7.24 -6.48
N LEU A 186 14.48 -6.96 -5.76
CA LEU A 186 13.69 -5.73 -5.92
C LEU A 186 14.39 -4.49 -5.33
N VAL A 187 15.39 -4.68 -4.48
CA VAL A 187 16.19 -3.60 -3.89
C VAL A 187 17.67 -3.94 -3.89
N SER A 188 18.52 -2.93 -3.94
CA SER A 188 19.93 -3.07 -3.58
C SER A 188 20.05 -3.19 -2.05
N GLY A 189 21.07 -3.91 -1.58
CA GLY A 189 21.29 -4.05 -0.14
C GLY A 189 22.30 -5.13 0.20
N GLN A 190 22.46 -5.39 1.50
CA GLN A 190 23.29 -6.47 2.01
C GLN A 190 22.40 -7.67 2.36
N ILE A 191 22.81 -8.88 1.97
CA ILE A 191 22.15 -10.11 2.40
C ILE A 191 22.42 -10.33 3.89
N THR A 192 21.36 -10.37 4.70
CA THR A 192 21.44 -10.58 6.15
C THR A 192 21.17 -12.01 6.57
N TYR A 193 20.47 -12.79 5.74
CA TYR A 193 20.14 -14.19 6.01
C TYR A 193 19.83 -14.95 4.73
N ILE A 194 20.20 -16.24 4.72
CA ILE A 194 19.86 -17.20 3.67
C ILE A 194 19.46 -18.53 4.34
N ALA A 195 18.25 -19.01 4.07
CA ALA A 195 17.86 -20.41 4.19
C ALA A 195 17.55 -20.94 2.79
N ARG A 196 18.20 -22.03 2.38
CA ARG A 196 18.00 -22.57 1.01
C ARG A 196 16.71 -23.38 0.87
N GLY A 197 16.26 -24.01 1.96
CA GLY A 197 15.02 -24.79 1.97
C GLY A 197 15.05 -25.96 0.97
N HIS A 198 13.87 -26.53 0.74
CA HIS A 198 13.61 -27.53 -0.29
C HIS A 198 12.12 -27.55 -0.63
N THR A 199 11.77 -28.12 -1.78
CA THR A 199 10.38 -28.30 -2.20
C THR A 199 9.59 -29.19 -1.24
N GLY A 200 8.30 -28.90 -1.07
CA GLY A 200 7.39 -29.64 -0.17
C GLY A 200 6.88 -28.76 0.97
N SER A 201 5.93 -29.27 1.76
CA SER A 201 5.28 -28.53 2.86
C SER A 201 6.20 -28.17 4.04
N SER A 202 7.46 -28.57 3.98
CA SER A 202 8.52 -28.22 4.91
C SER A 202 9.73 -27.72 4.12
N GLY A 203 10.70 -27.09 4.81
CA GLY A 203 11.89 -26.57 4.13
C GLY A 203 11.66 -25.19 3.50
N LEU A 204 11.08 -24.27 4.25
CA LEU A 204 10.98 -22.86 3.87
C LEU A 204 12.36 -22.32 3.47
N SER A 205 12.44 -21.73 2.29
CA SER A 205 13.57 -20.91 1.90
C SER A 205 13.35 -19.45 2.28
N THR A 206 14.44 -18.75 2.55
CA THR A 206 14.43 -17.34 2.92
C THR A 206 15.66 -16.67 2.35
N ILE A 207 15.50 -15.52 1.68
CA ILE A 207 16.58 -14.57 1.43
C ILE A 207 16.16 -13.25 2.06
N ALA A 208 16.96 -12.70 2.97
CA ALA A 208 16.72 -11.39 3.56
C ALA A 208 17.76 -10.38 3.05
N VAL A 209 17.30 -9.26 2.50
CA VAL A 209 18.13 -8.20 1.91
C VAL A 209 17.86 -6.90 2.64
N TYR A 210 18.84 -6.42 3.41
CA TYR A 210 18.76 -5.16 4.13
C TYR A 210 19.20 -3.99 3.24
N ASN A 211 18.27 -3.06 2.98
CA ASN A 211 18.53 -1.79 2.33
C ASN A 211 18.75 -0.73 3.43
N SER A 212 20.02 -0.36 3.64
CA SER A 212 20.43 0.61 4.66
C SER A 212 19.89 2.02 4.41
N ALA A 213 19.76 2.44 3.15
CA ALA A 213 19.26 3.76 2.79
C ALA A 213 17.78 3.96 3.17
N ALA A 214 16.97 2.91 3.09
CA ALA A 214 15.57 2.93 3.51
C ALA A 214 15.37 2.48 4.97
N ASN A 215 16.41 1.92 5.61
CA ASN A 215 16.33 1.20 6.88
C ASN A 215 15.20 0.15 6.88
N LYS A 216 15.14 -0.65 5.80
CA LYS A 216 14.15 -1.73 5.60
C LYS A 216 14.84 -3.02 5.16
N THR A 217 14.23 -4.16 5.46
CA THR A 217 14.64 -5.46 4.94
C THR A 217 13.57 -5.98 3.99
N VAL A 218 13.95 -6.38 2.78
CA VAL A 218 13.09 -7.10 1.83
C VAL A 218 13.40 -8.58 1.92
N ILE A 219 12.37 -9.40 2.10
CA ILE A 219 12.48 -10.82 2.36
C ILE A 219 11.77 -11.58 1.26
N TYR A 220 12.42 -12.61 0.73
CA TYR A 220 11.92 -13.47 -0.33
C TYR A 220 11.78 -14.89 0.24
N LEU A 221 10.60 -15.48 0.16
CA LEU A 221 10.36 -16.88 0.55
C LEU A 221 9.96 -17.73 -0.66
N HIS A 222 9.89 -19.04 -0.44
CA HIS A 222 9.36 -20.07 -1.35
C HIS A 222 10.12 -20.25 -2.68
N SER A 223 11.14 -19.43 -2.95
CA SER A 223 12.05 -19.54 -4.10
C SER A 223 13.23 -20.47 -3.82
N ALA A 224 14.00 -20.86 -4.84
CA ALA A 224 15.24 -21.63 -4.69
C ALA A 224 16.46 -20.69 -4.77
N PRO A 225 17.11 -20.32 -3.65
CA PRO A 225 18.20 -19.34 -3.65
C PRO A 225 19.41 -19.81 -4.47
N ARG A 226 20.01 -18.91 -5.25
CA ARG A 226 21.22 -19.22 -6.03
C ARG A 226 22.36 -19.67 -5.10
N SER A 227 23.09 -20.72 -5.50
CA SER A 227 24.20 -21.27 -4.73
C SER A 227 25.33 -20.26 -4.50
N SER A 228 25.51 -19.32 -5.42
CA SER A 228 26.50 -18.25 -5.37
C SER A 228 26.24 -17.18 -4.30
N LEU A 229 25.06 -17.17 -3.67
CA LEU A 229 24.75 -16.18 -2.63
C LEU A 229 25.41 -16.51 -1.29
N SER A 230 25.87 -15.47 -0.60
CA SER A 230 26.42 -15.55 0.75
C SER A 230 25.87 -14.45 1.67
N VAL A 231 25.74 -14.76 2.95
CA VAL A 231 25.39 -13.75 3.97
C VAL A 231 26.54 -12.73 4.06
N GLY A 232 26.18 -11.45 4.12
CA GLY A 232 27.12 -10.33 4.07
C GLY A 232 27.39 -9.78 2.66
N GLN A 233 27.03 -10.53 1.61
CA GLN A 233 27.15 -10.07 0.23
C GLN A 233 26.31 -8.82 -0.02
N SER A 234 26.91 -7.82 -0.69
CA SER A 234 26.14 -6.71 -1.27
C SER A 234 25.61 -7.11 -2.64
N ILE A 235 24.32 -6.85 -2.88
CA ILE A 235 23.65 -7.11 -4.14
C ILE A 235 23.04 -5.84 -4.70
N SER A 236 22.91 -5.80 -6.03
CA SER A 236 22.23 -4.72 -6.73
C SER A 236 20.78 -5.08 -7.02
N ARG A 237 19.91 -4.07 -7.02
CA ARG A 237 18.56 -4.18 -7.59
C ARG A 237 18.66 -4.78 -9.00
N GLY A 238 17.82 -5.77 -9.27
CA GLY A 238 17.76 -6.48 -10.55
C GLY A 238 18.79 -7.58 -10.72
N GLN A 239 19.63 -7.86 -9.71
CA GLN A 239 20.48 -9.06 -9.67
C GLN A 239 19.62 -10.30 -9.45
N THR A 240 19.87 -11.38 -10.19
CA THR A 240 19.23 -12.68 -9.95
C THR A 240 19.70 -13.26 -8.61
N ILE A 241 18.74 -13.64 -7.77
CA ILE A 241 18.97 -14.14 -6.41
C ILE A 241 18.39 -15.53 -6.16
N ALA A 242 17.40 -15.94 -6.94
CA ALA A 242 16.78 -17.27 -6.83
C ALA A 242 16.10 -17.69 -8.13
N ASP A 243 15.56 -18.89 -8.16
CA ASP A 243 14.54 -19.33 -9.11
C ASP A 243 13.18 -19.45 -8.40
N GLU A 244 12.08 -19.17 -9.09
CA GLU A 244 10.73 -19.42 -8.56
C GLU A 244 10.56 -20.92 -8.28
N SER A 245 10.05 -21.24 -7.09
CA SER A 245 9.88 -22.62 -6.63
C SER A 245 8.67 -22.72 -5.70
N TRP A 246 8.57 -23.83 -4.99
CA TRP A 246 7.55 -24.09 -3.97
C TRP A 246 8.20 -24.59 -2.68
N HIS A 247 9.32 -23.97 -2.29
CA HIS A 247 10.05 -24.36 -1.07
C HIS A 247 9.23 -24.04 0.18
N GLY A 248 8.90 -25.06 0.99
CA GLY A 248 7.98 -24.89 2.11
C GLY A 248 6.51 -24.74 1.71
N VAL A 249 6.13 -25.03 0.46
CA VAL A 249 4.75 -25.03 -0.04
C VAL A 249 4.37 -26.45 -0.51
N SER A 250 3.11 -26.85 -0.30
CA SER A 250 2.66 -28.24 -0.45
C SER A 250 2.74 -28.81 -1.88
N SER A 251 2.73 -27.98 -2.92
CA SER A 251 2.81 -28.43 -4.31
C SER A 251 3.38 -27.37 -5.25
N SER A 252 3.87 -27.83 -6.40
CA SER A 252 4.33 -26.95 -7.50
C SER A 252 3.20 -26.13 -8.12
N SER A 253 1.95 -26.57 -8.03
CA SER A 253 0.79 -25.80 -8.52
C SER A 253 0.49 -24.57 -7.67
N ALA A 254 1.02 -24.50 -6.45
CA ALA A 254 0.95 -23.35 -5.56
C ALA A 254 2.28 -22.57 -5.51
N ALA A 255 3.20 -22.82 -6.44
CA ALA A 255 4.46 -22.10 -6.54
C ALA A 255 4.23 -20.60 -6.68
N HIS A 256 4.99 -19.83 -5.91
CA HIS A 256 5.04 -18.38 -5.93
C HIS A 256 6.33 -17.93 -5.23
N THR A 257 6.69 -16.67 -5.39
CA THR A 257 7.66 -16.00 -4.52
C THR A 257 6.90 -15.05 -3.62
N HIS A 258 6.97 -15.30 -2.32
CA HIS A 258 6.47 -14.37 -1.31
C HIS A 258 7.51 -13.27 -1.09
N VAL A 259 7.09 -12.01 -1.16
CA VAL A 259 7.93 -10.84 -0.95
C VAL A 259 7.38 -9.99 0.21
N GLU A 260 8.15 -9.86 1.28
CA GLU A 260 7.80 -9.07 2.45
C GLU A 260 8.75 -7.88 2.62
N MET A 261 8.22 -6.74 3.06
CA MET A 261 9.04 -5.62 3.52
C MET A 261 8.87 -5.47 5.03
N ARG A 262 10.00 -5.47 5.75
CA ARG A 262 10.05 -5.25 7.20
C ARG A 262 10.79 -3.97 7.57
N PRO A 263 10.34 -3.23 8.59
CA PRO A 263 11.12 -2.17 9.21
C PRO A 263 12.44 -2.68 9.82
N GLY A 264 13.51 -1.90 9.65
CA GLY A 264 14.81 -2.17 10.24
C GLY A 264 15.58 -3.31 9.56
N ARG A 265 16.67 -3.71 10.22
CA ARG A 265 17.48 -4.87 9.83
C ARG A 265 16.86 -6.14 10.40
N GLN A 266 16.46 -7.05 9.52
CA GLN A 266 15.79 -8.31 9.86
C GLN A 266 16.49 -9.49 9.19
N THR A 267 16.18 -10.69 9.65
CA THR A 267 16.69 -11.95 9.08
C THR A 267 15.57 -12.87 8.58
N HIS A 268 14.33 -12.70 9.07
CA HIS A 268 13.21 -13.60 8.76
C HIS A 268 11.93 -12.82 8.49
N ALA A 269 11.03 -13.44 7.72
CA ALA A 269 9.67 -12.96 7.49
C ALA A 269 8.87 -12.92 8.80
N SER A 270 7.81 -12.13 8.82
CA SER A 270 6.82 -12.12 9.89
C SER A 270 5.89 -13.33 9.73
N LYS A 271 5.33 -13.80 10.84
CA LYS A 271 4.43 -14.93 10.81
C LYS A 271 3.09 -14.48 10.21
N SER A 272 2.62 -15.20 9.20
CA SER A 272 1.33 -14.90 8.53
C SER A 272 0.25 -15.93 8.83
N VAL A 273 0.56 -17.22 8.71
CA VAL A 273 -0.44 -18.31 8.85
C VAL A 273 -0.73 -18.59 10.32
N ASN A 274 -2.02 -18.72 10.65
CA ASN A 274 -2.55 -18.85 12.01
C ASN A 274 -2.05 -17.73 12.94
N ASP A 275 -1.83 -16.54 12.40
CA ASP A 275 -1.46 -15.34 13.14
C ASP A 275 -2.45 -14.21 12.83
N PRO A 276 -3.31 -13.81 13.77
CA PRO A 276 -4.27 -12.72 13.56
C PRO A 276 -3.61 -11.34 13.59
N VAL A 277 -2.34 -11.24 14.00
CA VAL A 277 -1.60 -9.99 14.12
C VAL A 277 -0.94 -9.64 12.79
N LEU A 278 -1.17 -8.41 12.34
CA LEU A 278 -0.45 -7.82 11.21
C LEU A 278 0.69 -6.96 11.76
N ASN A 279 1.91 -7.48 11.71
CA ASN A 279 3.08 -6.88 12.34
C ASN A 279 3.73 -5.81 11.46
N ASN A 280 3.70 -5.99 10.13
CA ASN A 280 4.30 -5.01 9.22
C ASN A 280 3.31 -3.90 8.86
N PRO A 281 3.80 -2.67 8.64
CA PRO A 281 2.98 -1.62 8.04
C PRO A 281 2.72 -1.95 6.56
N ASN A 282 1.61 -1.42 6.01
CA ASN A 282 1.31 -1.56 4.59
C ASN A 282 2.51 -1.09 3.73
N PRO A 283 3.09 -1.96 2.88
CA PRO A 283 4.37 -1.70 2.23
C PRO A 283 4.26 -0.85 0.96
N THR A 284 3.05 -0.44 0.57
CA THR A 284 2.81 0.18 -0.74
C THR A 284 3.59 1.48 -0.93
N SER A 285 3.68 2.33 0.09
CA SER A 285 4.46 3.58 0.01
C SER A 285 5.96 3.32 -0.17
N PHE A 286 6.48 2.25 0.44
CA PHE A 286 7.84 1.79 0.25
C PHE A 286 8.04 1.30 -1.20
N TRP A 287 7.18 0.44 -1.71
CA TRP A 287 7.32 -0.05 -3.09
C TRP A 287 7.23 1.09 -4.11
N HIS A 288 6.38 2.08 -3.86
CA HIS A 288 6.29 3.29 -4.67
C HIS A 288 7.57 4.12 -4.64
N SER A 289 8.22 4.25 -3.48
CA SER A 289 9.52 4.95 -3.38
C SER A 289 10.65 4.18 -4.06
N GLN A 290 10.52 2.86 -4.19
CA GLN A 290 11.41 2.03 -5.00
C GLN A 290 11.07 2.06 -6.51
N GLY A 291 10.05 2.81 -6.93
CA GLY A 291 9.65 2.95 -8.33
C GLY A 291 8.83 1.78 -8.85
N TYR A 292 8.12 1.06 -7.98
CA TYR A 292 7.23 -0.04 -8.37
C TYR A 292 5.76 0.32 -8.27
N ASN A 293 4.90 -0.24 -9.12
CA ASN A 293 3.46 -0.37 -8.83
C ASN A 293 3.24 -1.74 -8.20
N VAL A 294 2.44 -1.82 -7.14
CA VAL A 294 2.05 -3.09 -6.51
C VAL A 294 0.93 -3.73 -7.34
N ARG A 295 1.30 -4.28 -8.51
CA ARG A 295 0.51 -5.08 -9.45
C ARG A 295 1.45 -5.88 -10.35
#